data_AF-A0A971BJA8-F1
#
_entry.id   AF-A0A971BJA8-F1
#
_cell.length_a   1.000
_cell.length_b   1.000
_cell.length_c   1.000
_cell.angle_alpha   90.00
_cell.angle_beta   90.00
_cell.angle_gamma   90.00
#
_symmetry.space_group_name_H-M   'P 1'
#
loop_
_entity.id
_entity.type
_entity.pdbx_description
1 polymer ?
#
loop_
_entity_poly.entity_id
_entity_poly.type
_entity_poly.pdbx_seq_one_letter_code
_entity_poly.pdbx_strand_id
1 'polypeptide(L)'
;MIFPHRSLSKRKTGTAYESAKTDDTSDNLFDNLDTNINNIKAEIGSGDLIVNLSEANPDRHIRFACVYFDNLISNQVLSGYSAELSEILSSGDNLKTRNPSDFFGLLKNQFASVRKVSQGSTLEDLLDALLSGELVFLIDGYCEFLSVDAYSPEG
;
A
#
# COMPACT_ATOMS: atom_id res chain seq x y z
N MET A 1 23.30 -70.04 -25.51
CA MET A 1 21.88 -70.17 -25.14
C MET A 1 21.76 -69.73 -23.68
N ILE A 2 21.05 -68.70 -23.21
CA ILE A 2 20.03 -67.75 -23.69
C ILE A 2 20.15 -66.50 -22.78
N PHE A 3 20.12 -65.28 -23.33
CA PHE A 3 19.89 -64.00 -22.62
C PHE A 3 18.36 -63.72 -22.55
N PRO A 4 17.84 -62.64 -21.93
CA PRO A 4 18.16 -61.93 -20.68
C PRO A 4 16.89 -61.57 -19.85
N HIS A 5 17.03 -61.04 -18.63
CA HIS A 5 16.18 -59.95 -18.12
C HIS A 5 16.80 -59.32 -16.88
N ARG A 6 17.27 -58.06 -16.95
CA ARG A 6 16.82 -57.03 -16.01
C ARG A 6 17.23 -55.61 -16.46
N SER A 7 16.21 -54.78 -16.47
CA SER A 7 16.16 -53.33 -16.70
C SER A 7 17.25 -52.53 -15.98
N LEU A 8 17.85 -51.55 -16.69
CA LEU A 8 18.40 -50.33 -16.11
C LEU A 8 18.13 -49.13 -17.04
N SER A 9 17.14 -48.35 -16.59
CA SER A 9 16.89 -46.92 -16.74
C SER A 9 17.66 -46.11 -17.79
N LYS A 10 16.89 -45.57 -18.74
CA LYS A 10 17.30 -44.54 -19.69
C LYS A 10 17.54 -43.20 -18.99
N ARG A 11 18.73 -42.64 -19.24
CA ARG A 11 19.04 -41.23 -19.55
C ARG A 11 18.47 -40.14 -18.62
N LYS A 12 19.36 -39.52 -17.82
CA LYS A 12 19.25 -38.12 -17.41
C LYS A 12 20.39 -37.32 -18.03
N THR A 13 20.14 -36.78 -19.22
CA THR A 13 20.86 -35.63 -19.80
C THR A 13 19.85 -34.51 -19.86
N GLY A 14 20.13 -33.42 -19.17
CA GLY A 14 19.25 -32.27 -19.07
C GLY A 14 19.55 -31.51 -17.79
N THR A 15 20.63 -30.74 -17.82
CA THR A 15 20.86 -29.63 -16.88
C THR A 15 19.85 -28.55 -17.22
N ALA A 16 18.60 -28.76 -16.83
CA ALA A 16 17.65 -27.70 -16.62
C ALA A 16 17.91 -27.22 -15.20
N TYR A 17 18.31 -25.97 -15.09
CA TYR A 17 18.25 -25.18 -13.88
C TYR A 17 16.81 -25.25 -13.38
N GLU A 18 16.55 -26.16 -12.46
CA GLU A 18 15.33 -26.20 -11.69
C GLU A 18 15.44 -25.07 -10.67
N SER A 19 15.24 -23.84 -11.12
CA SER A 19 14.95 -22.70 -10.27
C SER A 19 13.50 -22.82 -9.82
N ALA A 20 13.23 -23.82 -8.98
CA ALA A 20 12.08 -23.81 -8.10
C ALA A 20 12.36 -22.76 -7.01
N LYS A 21 12.11 -21.50 -7.36
CA LYS A 21 11.72 -20.48 -6.39
C LYS A 21 10.39 -19.93 -6.84
N THR A 22 9.35 -20.73 -6.60
CA THR A 22 8.04 -20.20 -6.26
C THR A 22 8.21 -19.48 -4.93
N ASP A 23 8.77 -18.29 -4.98
CA ASP A 23 8.62 -17.30 -3.93
C ASP A 23 7.41 -16.47 -4.38
N ASP A 24 6.24 -17.11 -4.32
CA ASP A 24 4.97 -16.40 -4.20
C ASP A 24 4.94 -15.88 -2.74
N THR A 25 5.92 -15.05 -2.38
CA THR A 25 5.72 -14.13 -1.28
C THR A 25 4.90 -13.06 -1.92
N SER A 26 3.59 -13.23 -1.82
CA SER A 26 2.64 -12.24 -2.25
C SER A 26 3.00 -10.96 -1.49
N ASP A 27 3.74 -10.05 -2.14
CA ASP A 27 4.14 -8.73 -1.64
C ASP A 27 2.91 -7.81 -1.51
N ASN A 28 1.73 -8.41 -1.34
CA ASN A 28 0.46 -7.78 -1.18
C ASN A 28 0.38 -7.19 0.21
N LEU A 29 -0.28 -6.06 0.30
CA LEU A 29 -0.60 -5.43 1.57
C LEU A 29 -1.45 -6.35 2.43
N PHE A 30 -1.12 -6.37 3.72
CA PHE A 30 -1.90 -7.06 4.71
C PHE A 30 -3.15 -6.23 5.05
N ASP A 31 -4.19 -6.92 5.48
CA ASP A 31 -5.40 -6.28 6.03
C ASP A 31 -5.10 -5.48 7.32
N ASN A 32 -4.04 -5.88 8.03
CA ASN A 32 -3.59 -5.24 9.26
C ASN A 32 -2.67 -4.06 8.97
N LEU A 33 -3.14 -2.87 9.28
CA LEU A 33 -2.44 -1.62 9.04
C LEU A 33 -1.11 -1.51 9.80
N ASP A 34 -1.07 -1.97 11.06
CA ASP A 34 0.16 -2.01 11.86
C ASP A 34 1.24 -2.90 11.23
N THR A 35 0.84 -4.00 10.61
CA THR A 35 1.77 -4.91 9.90
C THR A 35 2.36 -4.22 8.69
N ASN A 36 1.53 -3.53 7.90
CA ASN A 36 1.99 -2.77 6.74
C ASN A 36 2.98 -1.68 7.15
N ILE A 37 2.66 -0.89 8.19
CA ILE A 37 3.57 0.16 8.69
C ILE A 37 4.89 -0.43 9.16
N ASN A 38 4.86 -1.56 9.86
CA ASN A 38 6.09 -2.20 10.33
C ASN A 38 6.96 -2.70 9.18
N ASN A 39 6.35 -3.24 8.11
CA ASN A 39 7.08 -3.64 6.90
C ASN A 39 7.71 -2.44 6.19
N ILE A 40 6.96 -1.33 6.04
CA ILE A 40 7.50 -0.10 5.44
C ILE A 40 8.70 0.42 6.22
N LYS A 41 8.60 0.42 7.56
CA LYS A 41 9.70 0.83 8.45
C LYS A 41 10.89 -0.13 8.39
N ALA A 42 10.65 -1.42 8.16
CA ALA A 42 11.72 -2.41 8.01
C ALA A 42 12.48 -2.24 6.69
N GLU A 43 11.79 -1.88 5.60
CA GLU A 43 12.37 -1.71 4.27
C GLU A 43 13.12 -0.37 4.10
N ILE A 44 12.48 0.78 4.36
CA ILE A 44 13.11 2.10 4.13
C ILE A 44 13.79 2.65 5.39
N GLY A 45 13.35 2.23 6.58
CA GLY A 45 13.81 2.77 7.85
C GLY A 45 12.92 3.91 8.37
N SER A 46 12.82 4.01 9.69
CA SER A 46 11.89 4.91 10.39
C SER A 46 12.41 6.33 10.64
N GLY A 47 13.54 6.73 10.04
CA GLY A 47 14.22 8.00 10.34
C GLY A 47 13.44 9.24 9.92
N ASP A 48 12.97 9.26 8.68
CA ASP A 48 12.30 10.40 8.06
C ASP A 48 10.81 10.12 7.72
N LEU A 49 10.36 8.91 8.04
CA LEU A 49 9.00 8.43 7.76
C LEU A 49 8.03 8.92 8.84
N ILE A 50 7.06 9.74 8.45
CA ILE A 50 5.94 10.14 9.31
C ILE A 50 4.77 9.20 9.07
N VAL A 51 4.22 8.69 10.15
CA VAL A 51 3.01 7.88 10.16
C VAL A 51 1.98 8.58 11.01
N ASN A 52 0.99 9.18 10.36
CA ASN A 52 -0.11 9.86 11.01
C ASN A 52 -1.33 8.93 11.07
N LEU A 53 -1.59 8.36 12.25
CA LEU A 53 -2.75 7.50 12.49
C LEU A 53 -3.95 8.36 12.86
N SER A 54 -5.07 8.17 12.16
CA SER A 54 -6.32 8.91 12.41
C SER A 54 -7.52 7.98 12.36
N GLU A 55 -8.59 8.36 13.04
CA GLU A 55 -9.86 7.63 13.03
C GLU A 55 -10.87 8.39 12.18
N ALA A 56 -11.42 7.71 11.19
CA ALA A 56 -12.37 8.29 10.25
C ALA A 56 -13.79 8.34 10.81
N ASN A 57 -14.21 7.31 11.54
CA ASN A 57 -15.57 7.18 12.02
C ASN A 57 -15.59 6.69 13.47
N PRO A 58 -16.00 7.53 14.45
CA PRO A 58 -16.02 7.17 15.85
C PRO A 58 -17.08 6.11 16.20
N ASP A 59 -18.11 5.94 15.38
CA ASP A 59 -19.18 4.95 15.62
C ASP A 59 -18.74 3.52 15.24
N ARG A 60 -17.81 3.42 14.27
CA ARG A 60 -17.35 2.15 13.69
C ARG A 60 -15.87 1.86 13.96
N HIS A 61 -15.14 2.80 14.57
CA HIS A 61 -13.70 2.72 14.80
C HIS A 61 -12.91 2.41 13.51
N ILE A 62 -13.30 3.02 12.38
CA ILE A 62 -12.54 2.88 11.14
C ILE A 62 -11.27 3.71 11.28
N ARG A 63 -10.12 3.04 11.33
CA ARG A 63 -8.81 3.67 11.45
C ARG A 63 -8.14 3.72 10.09
N PHE A 64 -7.36 4.77 9.88
CA PHE A 64 -6.52 4.92 8.70
C PHE A 64 -5.18 5.53 9.09
N ALA A 65 -4.17 5.29 8.29
CA ALA A 65 -2.84 5.84 8.45
C ALA A 65 -2.47 6.60 7.20
N CYS A 66 -2.01 7.82 7.37
CA CYS A 66 -1.27 8.52 6.34
C CYS A 66 0.21 8.34 6.60
N VAL A 67 0.94 7.83 5.61
CA VAL A 67 2.37 7.61 5.65
C VAL A 67 3.00 8.50 4.60
N TYR A 68 4.03 9.24 4.98
CA TYR A 68 4.76 10.12 4.08
C TYR A 68 6.16 10.43 4.62
N PHE A 69 7.05 10.93 3.77
CA PHE A 69 8.33 11.50 4.20
C PHE A 69 8.18 13.00 4.47
N ASP A 70 8.44 13.42 5.71
CA ASP A 70 8.41 14.85 6.08
C ASP A 70 9.31 15.69 5.18
N ASN A 71 10.47 15.15 4.84
CA ASN A 71 11.47 15.83 4.03
C ASN A 71 11.14 15.91 2.53
N LEU A 72 10.14 15.15 2.05
CA LEU A 72 9.71 15.17 0.64
C LEU A 72 8.42 15.97 0.42
N ILE A 73 7.69 16.30 1.48
CA ILE A 73 6.37 16.91 1.39
C ILE A 73 6.38 18.34 1.92
N SER A 74 5.96 19.27 1.07
CA SER A 74 5.81 20.68 1.43
C SER A 74 4.63 20.93 2.37
N ASN A 75 4.77 21.91 3.27
CA ASN A 75 3.75 22.28 4.25
C ASN A 75 2.40 22.71 3.60
N GLN A 76 2.44 23.25 2.39
CA GLN A 76 1.26 23.56 1.58
C GLN A 76 0.42 22.31 1.26
N VAL A 77 1.08 21.18 1.02
CA VAL A 77 0.41 19.91 0.73
C VAL A 77 -0.21 19.37 2.00
N LEU A 78 0.52 19.40 3.12
CA LEU A 78 0.01 19.02 4.43
C LEU A 78 -1.23 19.85 4.83
N SER A 79 -1.20 21.16 4.54
CA SER A 79 -2.35 22.04 4.80
C SER A 79 -3.55 21.68 3.93
N GLY A 80 -3.35 21.44 2.62
CA GLY A 80 -4.39 20.97 1.72
C GLY A 80 -4.96 19.63 2.18
N TYR A 81 -4.08 18.66 2.42
CA TYR A 81 -4.43 17.36 2.99
C TYR A 81 -5.27 17.47 4.27
N SER A 82 -4.86 18.31 5.22
CA SER A 82 -5.60 18.49 6.48
C SER A 82 -6.98 19.10 6.23
N ALA A 83 -7.11 20.01 5.26
CA ALA A 83 -8.39 20.60 4.88
C ALA A 83 -9.30 19.56 4.22
N GLU A 84 -8.79 18.80 3.26
CA GLU A 84 -9.50 17.71 2.57
C GLU A 84 -10.00 16.65 3.56
N LEU A 85 -9.12 16.20 4.48
CA LEU A 85 -9.53 15.28 5.53
C LEU A 85 -10.58 15.88 6.45
N SER A 86 -10.41 17.13 6.87
CA SER A 86 -11.38 17.79 7.73
C SER A 86 -12.75 17.86 7.04
N GLU A 87 -12.77 18.11 5.73
CA GLU A 87 -14.00 18.11 4.94
C GLU A 87 -14.61 16.71 4.86
N ILE A 88 -13.82 15.67 4.59
CA ILE A 88 -14.29 14.28 4.55
C ILE A 88 -14.87 13.86 5.92
N LEU A 89 -14.15 14.11 7.01
CA LEU A 89 -14.56 13.76 8.37
C LEU A 89 -15.79 14.56 8.84
N SER A 90 -15.93 15.80 8.38
CA SER A 90 -17.10 16.64 8.68
C SER A 90 -18.28 16.37 7.74
N SER A 91 -18.03 15.70 6.61
CA SER A 91 -19.07 15.36 5.64
C SER A 91 -19.98 14.28 6.20
N GLY A 92 -21.29 14.49 6.10
CA GLY A 92 -22.28 13.48 6.49
C GLY A 92 -22.17 12.16 5.72
N ASP A 93 -21.41 12.13 4.62
CA ASP A 93 -21.09 10.91 3.87
C ASP A 93 -20.13 9.99 4.61
N ASN A 94 -19.11 10.52 5.30
CA ASN A 94 -18.23 9.72 6.16
C ASN A 94 -19.00 9.06 7.33
N LEU A 95 -20.02 9.74 7.86
CA LEU A 95 -20.89 9.17 8.90
C LEU A 95 -21.76 8.01 8.36
N LYS A 96 -22.05 8.01 7.05
CA LYS A 96 -22.79 6.94 6.37
C LYS A 96 -21.90 5.80 5.91
N THR A 97 -20.62 6.06 5.74
CA THR A 97 -19.62 5.07 5.35
C THR A 97 -19.59 3.91 6.34
N ARG A 98 -20.05 2.77 5.84
CA ARG A 98 -20.29 1.56 6.64
C ARG A 98 -19.13 0.57 6.58
N ASN A 99 -18.25 0.74 5.59
CA ASN A 99 -17.15 -0.17 5.26
C ASN A 99 -15.88 0.61 4.91
N PRO A 100 -14.68 0.05 5.18
CA PRO A 100 -13.41 0.70 4.87
C PRO A 100 -13.23 0.97 3.36
N SER A 101 -13.77 0.12 2.49
CA SER A 101 -13.75 0.30 1.04
C SER A 101 -14.58 1.50 0.56
N ASP A 102 -15.67 1.81 1.27
CA ASP A 102 -16.51 2.97 0.96
C ASP A 102 -15.79 4.26 1.41
N PHE A 103 -15.09 4.21 2.56
CA PHE A 103 -14.20 5.29 3.01
C PHE A 103 -13.06 5.54 2.02
N PHE A 104 -12.44 4.46 1.52
CA PHE A 104 -11.42 4.51 0.50
C PHE A 104 -11.93 5.21 -0.76
N GLY A 105 -13.14 4.85 -1.22
CA GLY A 105 -13.78 5.48 -2.36
C GLY A 105 -14.02 6.98 -2.17
N LEU A 106 -14.46 7.38 -0.97
CA LEU A 106 -14.65 8.79 -0.64
C LEU A 106 -13.33 9.58 -0.62
N LEU A 107 -12.30 9.06 0.05
CA LEU A 107 -10.96 9.66 0.06
C LEU A 107 -10.43 9.82 -1.37
N LYS A 108 -10.49 8.74 -2.15
CA LYS A 108 -10.07 8.74 -3.53
C LYS A 108 -10.81 9.79 -4.35
N ASN A 109 -12.13 9.87 -4.23
CA ASN A 109 -12.93 10.81 -5.01
C ASN A 109 -12.64 12.27 -4.66
N GLN A 110 -12.44 12.58 -3.37
CA GLN A 110 -12.08 13.92 -2.93
C GLN A 110 -10.67 14.31 -3.39
N PHE A 111 -9.68 13.47 -3.08
CA PHE A 111 -8.31 13.75 -3.50
C PHE A 111 -8.16 13.76 -5.02
N ALA A 112 -8.88 12.93 -5.77
CA ALA A 112 -8.89 12.94 -7.23
C ALA A 112 -9.44 14.26 -7.82
N SER A 113 -10.29 14.97 -7.07
CA SER A 113 -10.80 16.28 -7.49
C SER A 113 -9.76 17.40 -7.35
N VAL A 114 -8.78 17.23 -6.46
CA VAL A 114 -7.77 18.25 -6.15
C VAL A 114 -6.42 17.93 -6.78
N ARG A 115 -6.04 16.64 -6.82
CA ARG A 115 -4.70 16.17 -7.21
C ARG A 115 -4.75 14.84 -7.94
N LYS A 116 -3.61 14.44 -8.51
CA LYS A 116 -3.46 13.10 -9.06
C LYS A 116 -3.41 12.09 -7.91
N VAL A 117 -4.26 11.07 -8.00
CA VAL A 117 -4.29 9.96 -7.06
C VAL A 117 -4.01 8.66 -7.80
N SER A 118 -3.26 7.79 -7.16
CA SER A 118 -2.95 6.45 -7.61
C SER A 118 -3.35 5.47 -6.51
N GLN A 119 -3.56 4.22 -6.87
CA GLN A 119 -3.84 3.16 -5.91
C GLN A 119 -2.95 1.98 -6.22
N GLY A 120 -2.55 1.27 -5.18
CA GLY A 120 -1.79 0.05 -5.32
C GLY A 120 -2.21 -0.96 -4.27
N SER A 121 -1.77 -2.19 -4.46
CA SER A 121 -2.06 -3.32 -3.56
C SER A 121 -0.80 -4.04 -3.09
N THR A 122 0.37 -3.58 -3.51
CA THR A 122 1.67 -4.17 -3.15
C THR A 122 2.51 -3.24 -2.30
N LEU A 123 3.36 -3.80 -1.46
CA LEU A 123 4.30 -3.03 -0.64
C LEU A 123 5.33 -2.33 -1.54
N GLU A 124 5.88 -3.00 -2.57
CA GLU A 124 6.77 -2.34 -3.55
C GLU A 124 6.20 -1.04 -4.16
N ASP A 125 4.95 -1.05 -4.64
CA ASP A 125 4.30 0.13 -5.24
C ASP A 125 4.10 1.24 -4.20
N LEU A 126 3.82 0.85 -2.95
CA LEU A 126 3.70 1.77 -1.83
C LEU A 126 5.03 2.45 -1.53
N LEU A 127 6.12 1.67 -1.47
CA LEU A 127 7.46 2.18 -1.23
C LEU A 127 7.89 3.13 -2.35
N ASP A 128 7.62 2.78 -3.61
CA ASP A 128 7.92 3.63 -4.78
C ASP A 128 7.18 4.97 -4.72
N ALA A 129 5.89 4.95 -4.35
CA ALA A 129 5.08 6.14 -4.15
C ALA A 129 5.64 7.03 -3.02
N LEU A 130 6.00 6.43 -1.87
CA LEU A 130 6.62 7.17 -0.77
C LEU A 130 7.94 7.81 -1.19
N LEU A 131 8.83 7.06 -1.85
CA LEU A 131 10.13 7.54 -2.32
C LEU A 131 10.02 8.61 -3.40
N SER A 132 8.92 8.59 -4.18
CA SER A 132 8.56 9.64 -5.13
C SER A 132 8.04 10.91 -4.45
N GLY A 133 7.84 10.88 -3.13
CA GLY A 133 7.34 12.00 -2.35
C GLY A 133 5.82 12.10 -2.33
N GLU A 134 5.10 11.01 -2.59
CA GLU A 134 3.64 10.97 -2.51
C GLU A 134 3.15 10.71 -1.07
N LEU A 135 1.92 11.13 -0.77
CA LEU A 135 1.23 10.73 0.47
C LEU A 135 0.58 9.38 0.28
N VAL A 136 0.91 8.40 1.09
CA VAL A 136 0.27 7.09 1.08
C VAL A 136 -0.78 7.03 2.17
N PHE A 137 -1.98 6.55 1.82
CA PHE A 137 -3.07 6.31 2.73
C PHE A 137 -3.37 4.82 2.82
N LEU A 138 -3.36 4.31 4.03
CA LEU A 138 -3.70 2.94 4.37
C LEU A 138 -4.94 2.95 5.25
N ILE A 139 -5.85 2.01 5.05
CA ILE A 139 -7.07 1.88 5.86
C ILE A 139 -7.01 0.53 6.56
N ASP A 140 -7.35 0.52 7.84
CA ASP A 140 -7.42 -0.71 8.64
C ASP A 140 -8.57 -1.59 8.13
N GLY A 141 -8.27 -2.86 7.80
CA GLY A 141 -9.24 -3.75 7.17
C GLY A 141 -9.33 -3.63 5.63
N TYR A 142 -8.32 -3.05 4.98
CA TYR A 142 -8.27 -2.92 3.52
C TYR A 142 -6.85 -3.19 2.97
N CYS A 143 -6.73 -4.14 2.05
CA CYS A 143 -5.45 -4.57 1.46
C CYS A 143 -4.99 -3.69 0.29
N GLU A 144 -5.52 -2.48 0.14
CA GLU A 144 -5.07 -1.52 -0.87
C GLU A 144 -4.70 -0.21 -0.19
N PHE A 145 -3.77 0.51 -0.81
CA PHE A 145 -3.40 1.86 -0.42
C PHE A 145 -3.78 2.86 -1.50
N LEU A 146 -3.93 4.10 -1.08
CA LEU A 146 -4.14 5.25 -1.97
C LEU A 146 -2.92 6.13 -1.88
N SER A 147 -2.19 6.32 -2.97
CA SER A 147 -1.17 7.36 -3.06
C SER A 147 -1.77 8.63 -3.64
N VAL A 148 -1.40 9.76 -3.05
CA VAL A 148 -1.80 11.09 -3.50
C VAL A 148 -0.53 11.85 -3.81
N ASP A 149 -0.45 12.33 -5.04
CA ASP A 149 0.70 13.07 -5.50
C ASP A 149 0.86 14.35 -4.66
N ALA A 150 1.93 14.39 -3.87
CA ALA A 150 2.25 15.55 -3.05
C ALA A 150 3.01 16.62 -3.85
N TYR A 151 3.46 16.28 -5.06
CA TYR A 151 4.28 17.15 -5.87
C TYR A 151 3.38 18.22 -6.50
N SER A 152 3.35 19.41 -5.89
CA SER A 152 2.84 20.61 -6.55
C SER A 152 3.89 21.08 -7.57
N PRO A 153 3.63 21.04 -8.89
CA PRO A 153 4.44 21.75 -9.86
C PRO A 153 4.12 23.25 -9.78
N GLU A 154 4.46 23.89 -8.66
CA GLU A 154 4.53 25.35 -8.62
C GLU A 154 5.93 25.74 -9.11
N GLY A 155 6.02 25.82 -10.44
CA GLY A 155 7.02 26.60 -11.17
C GLY A 155 6.32 27.68 -11.96
#